data_AF-A0A842JLA4-F1
#
_entry.id   AF-A0A842JLA4-F1
#
_cell.length_a   1.000
_cell.length_b   1.000
_cell.length_c   1.000
_cell.angle_alpha   90.00
_cell.angle_beta   90.00
_cell.angle_gamma   90.00
#
_symmetry.space_group_name_H-M   'P 1'
#
loop_
_entity.id
_entity.type
_entity.pdbx_description
1 polymer ?
#
loop_
_entity_poly.entity_id
_entity_poly.type
_entity_poly.pdbx_seq_one_letter_code
_entity_poly.pdbx_strand_id
1 'polypeptide(L)'
;MATLFDCSKQNISLHLRTVFSSGELTEEAVVKDFLTTASDGKQYRTKHYNLDAVISVGYRINSLRATQFRPWATRVLNAFARQRDFTQI
;
A
#
# COMPACT_ATOMS: atom_id res chain seq x y z
N MET A 1 -1.82 -0.64 -7.11
CA MET A 1 -2.27 0.43 -6.18
C MET A 1 -3.18 1.46 -6.85
N ALA A 2 -2.81 2.06 -8.00
CA ALA A 2 -3.69 3.00 -8.73
C ALA A 2 -5.11 2.45 -8.98
N THR A 3 -5.21 1.23 -9.51
CA THR A 3 -6.51 0.53 -9.68
C THR A 3 -7.21 0.25 -8.35
N LEU A 4 -6.47 -0.06 -7.27
CA LEU A 4 -7.04 -0.34 -5.95
C LEU A 4 -7.70 0.90 -5.33
N PHE A 5 -7.24 2.11 -5.66
CA PHE A 5 -7.81 3.34 -5.11
C PHE A 5 -8.55 4.18 -6.15
N ASP A 6 -8.75 3.65 -7.35
CA ASP A 6 -9.42 4.33 -8.47
C ASP A 6 -8.86 5.75 -8.69
N CYS A 7 -7.54 5.83 -8.84
CA CYS A 7 -6.84 7.09 -9.03
C CYS A 7 -5.65 6.94 -9.99
N SER A 8 -5.05 8.08 -10.40
CA SER A 8 -3.93 8.07 -11.33
C SER A 8 -2.64 7.53 -10.69
N LYS A 9 -1.77 6.94 -11.52
CA LYS A 9 -0.43 6.51 -11.09
C LYS A 9 0.40 7.69 -10.54
N GLN A 10 0.22 8.88 -11.11
CA GLN A 10 0.87 10.11 -10.67
C GLN A 10 0.47 10.48 -9.24
N ASN A 11 -0.82 10.33 -8.90
CA ASN A 11 -1.32 10.60 -7.55
C ASN A 11 -0.73 9.60 -6.53
N ILE A 12 -0.64 8.31 -6.90
CA ILE A 12 0.06 7.31 -6.10
C ILE A 12 1.51 7.72 -5.85
N SER A 13 2.25 8.06 -6.92
CA SER A 13 3.67 8.44 -6.81
C SER A 13 3.87 9.71 -5.99
N LEU A 14 2.93 10.66 -6.04
CA LEU A 14 2.95 11.85 -5.19
C LEU A 14 2.91 11.48 -3.71
N HIS A 15 1.92 10.69 -3.30
CA HIS A 15 1.77 10.29 -1.89
C HIS A 15 2.93 9.43 -1.40
N LEU A 16 3.44 8.50 -2.22
CA LEU A 16 4.62 7.70 -1.87
C LEU A 16 5.85 8.57 -1.62
N ARG A 17 6.10 9.57 -2.46
CA ARG A 17 7.21 10.51 -2.25
C ARG A 17 7.07 11.26 -0.93
N THR A 18 5.87 11.73 -0.60
CA THR A 18 5.63 12.42 0.69
C THR A 18 5.86 11.48 1.87
N VAL A 19 5.40 10.24 1.78
CA VAL A 19 5.60 9.22 2.83
C VAL A 19 7.10 8.98 3.07
N PHE A 20 7.88 8.77 2.01
CA PHE A 20 9.32 8.57 2.13
C PHE A 20 10.07 9.83 2.59
N SER A 21 9.73 11.02 2.06
CA SER A 21 10.38 12.27 2.47
C SER A 21 10.08 12.65 3.91
N SER A 22 8.93 12.21 4.46
CA SER A 22 8.57 12.41 5.86
C SER A 22 9.25 11.42 6.82
N GLY A 23 9.90 10.37 6.30
CA GLY A 23 10.48 9.30 7.10
C GLY A 23 9.45 8.35 7.72
N GLU A 24 8.17 8.42 7.35
CA GLU A 24 7.14 7.49 7.83
C GLU A 24 7.44 6.05 7.41
N LEU A 25 7.91 5.86 6.17
CA LEU A 25 8.38 4.57 5.66
C LEU A 25 9.73 4.74 4.99
N THR A 26 10.55 3.69 5.07
CA THR A 26 11.81 3.56 4.33
C THR A 26 11.54 2.82 3.02
N GLU A 27 11.94 3.38 1.88
CA GLU A 27 11.60 2.84 0.55
C GLU A 27 12.07 1.38 0.39
N GLU A 28 13.27 1.06 0.88
CA GLU A 28 13.88 -0.26 0.82
C GLU A 28 13.13 -1.32 1.65
N ALA A 29 12.41 -0.90 2.69
CA ALA A 29 11.65 -1.80 3.55
C ALA A 29 10.30 -2.20 2.95
N VAL A 30 9.74 -1.35 2.09
CA VAL A 30 8.36 -1.48 1.59
C VAL A 30 8.27 -1.71 0.09
N VAL A 31 9.37 -1.55 -0.64
CA VAL A 31 9.46 -1.78 -2.09
C VAL A 31 10.31 -3.00 -2.39
N LYS A 32 9.76 -3.92 -3.19
CA LYS A 32 10.53 -4.96 -3.86
C LYS A 32 10.55 -4.68 -5.35
N ASP A 33 11.75 -4.54 -5.90
CA ASP A 33 11.95 -4.46 -7.35
C ASP A 33 11.89 -5.87 -7.94
N PHE A 34 10.89 -6.13 -8.76
CA PHE A 34 10.83 -7.35 -9.57
C PHE A 34 11.32 -7.03 -10.98
N LEU A 35 12.29 -7.82 -11.44
CA LEU A 35 12.70 -7.85 -12.84
C LEU A 35 11.73 -8.74 -13.59
N THR A 36 10.76 -8.12 -14.27
CA THR A 36 9.89 -8.86 -15.18
C THR A 36 10.44 -8.70 -16.59
N THR A 37 10.85 -9.82 -17.18
CA THR A 37 11.23 -9.86 -18.60
C THR A 37 9.93 -9.87 -19.40
N ALA A 38 9.62 -8.78 -20.10
CA ALA A 38 8.48 -8.77 -21.01
C ALA A 38 8.79 -9.62 -22.25
N SER A 39 7.74 -10.12 -22.91
CA SER A 39 7.79 -10.93 -24.13
C SER A 39 8.64 -10.30 -25.26
N ASP A 40 8.85 -8.98 -25.20
CA ASP A 40 9.59 -8.18 -26.18
C ASP A 40 11.09 -8.01 -25.82
N GLY A 41 11.61 -8.73 -24.83
CA GLY A 41 13.01 -8.66 -24.39
C GLY A 41 13.37 -7.40 -23.59
N LYS A 42 12.39 -6.52 -23.30
CA LYS A 42 12.58 -5.33 -22.47
C LYS A 42 12.38 -5.67 -20.98
N GLN A 43 13.39 -5.36 -20.17
CA GLN A 43 13.31 -5.44 -18.71
C GLN A 43 12.49 -4.26 -18.17
N TYR A 44 11.31 -4.56 -17.61
CA TYR A 44 10.55 -3.54 -16.89
C TYR A 44 10.78 -3.73 -15.39
N ARG A 45 11.38 -2.72 -14.74
CA ARG A 45 11.42 -2.66 -13.27
C ARG A 45 10.02 -2.36 -12.77
N THR A 46 9.37 -3.35 -12.20
CA THR A 46 8.07 -3.17 -11.55
C THR A 46 8.29 -3.09 -10.05
N LYS A 47 7.99 -1.94 -9.46
CA LYS A 47 7.99 -1.75 -8.01
C LYS A 47 6.75 -2.41 -7.41
N HIS A 48 6.96 -3.39 -6.53
CA HIS A 48 5.89 -3.98 -5.72
C HIS A 48 5.93 -3.40 -4.32
N TYR A 49 4.83 -2.78 -3.92
CA TYR A 49 4.65 -2.16 -2.62
C TYR A 49 3.99 -3.14 -1.65
N ASN A 50 4.54 -3.26 -0.44
CA ASN A 50 4.01 -4.11 0.61
C ASN A 50 2.72 -3.52 1.24
N LEU A 51 2.16 -4.20 2.24
CA LEU A 51 0.94 -3.77 2.90
C LEU A 51 1.08 -2.41 3.61
N ASP A 52 2.23 -2.11 4.21
CA ASP A 52 2.45 -0.86 4.95
C ASP A 52 2.35 0.35 4.02
N ALA A 53 2.96 0.26 2.84
CA ALA A 53 2.85 1.27 1.80
C ALA A 53 1.40 1.43 1.29
N VAL A 54 0.68 0.32 1.12
CA VAL A 54 -0.73 0.35 0.70
C VAL A 54 -1.62 1.01 1.76
N ILE A 55 -1.40 0.71 3.04
CA ILE A 55 -2.14 1.31 4.16
C ILE A 55 -1.83 2.81 4.22
N SER A 56 -0.56 3.19 4.33
CA SER A 56 -0.15 4.59 4.44
C SER A 56 -0.74 5.44 3.31
N VAL A 57 -0.61 4.99 2.06
CA VAL A 57 -1.14 5.72 0.90
C VAL A 57 -2.68 5.68 0.85
N GLY A 58 -3.32 4.57 1.23
CA GLY A 58 -4.77 4.43 1.26
C GLY A 58 -5.46 5.40 2.22
N TYR A 59 -4.81 5.78 3.32
CA TYR A 59 -5.33 6.81 4.24
C TYR A 59 -5.13 8.24 3.71
N ARG A 60 -4.18 8.47 2.79
CA ARG A 60 -3.83 9.80 2.25
C ARG A 60 -4.58 10.15 0.95
N ILE A 61 -5.01 9.15 0.17
CA ILE A 61 -5.72 9.39 -1.10
C ILE A 61 -7.15 9.85 -0.86
N ASN A 62 -7.55 10.93 -1.53
CA ASN A 62 -8.94 11.38 -1.56
C ASN A 62 -9.70 10.78 -2.76
N SER A 63 -10.18 9.54 -2.61
CA SER A 63 -11.07 8.91 -3.60
C SER A 63 -12.20 8.14 -2.89
N LEU A 64 -13.28 7.84 -3.63
CA LEU A 64 -14.37 7.03 -3.10
C LEU A 64 -13.88 5.65 -2.65
N ARG A 65 -13.03 5.01 -3.47
CA ARG A 65 -12.49 3.68 -3.18
C ARG A 65 -11.52 3.69 -1.99
N ALA A 66 -10.71 4.74 -1.82
CA ALA A 66 -9.88 4.93 -0.62
C ALA A 66 -10.73 5.16 0.63
N THR A 67 -11.81 5.94 0.52
CA THR A 67 -12.76 6.17 1.62
C THR A 67 -13.45 4.88 2.06
N GLN A 68 -13.78 3.97 1.14
CA GLN A 68 -14.30 2.64 1.44
C GLN A 68 -13.24 1.68 2.00
N PHE A 69 -12.00 1.79 1.52
CA PHE A 69 -10.88 0.99 1.99
C PHE A 69 -10.60 1.20 3.48
N ARG A 70 -10.64 2.44 3.97
CA ARG A 70 -10.33 2.77 5.38
C ARG A 70 -11.19 2.01 6.40
N PRO A 71 -12.54 2.09 6.39
CA PRO A 71 -13.37 1.34 7.33
C PRO A 71 -13.24 -0.18 7.15
N TRP A 72 -13.04 -0.65 5.91
CA TRP A 72 -12.76 -2.06 5.65
C TRP A 72 -11.45 -2.52 6.30
N ALA A 73 -10.36 -1.78 6.10
CA ALA A 73 -9.04 -2.07 6.66
C ALA A 73 -9.08 -2.03 8.19
N THR A 74 -9.67 -0.98 8.77
CA THR A 74 -9.88 -0.88 10.22
C THR A 74 -10.66 -2.08 10.77
N ARG A 75 -11.72 -2.53 10.09
CA ARG A 75 -12.51 -3.70 10.50
C ARG A 75 -11.68 -4.99 10.47
N VAL A 76 -10.90 -5.21 9.42
CA VAL A 76 -10.03 -6.39 9.28
C VAL A 76 -8.95 -6.39 10.37
N LEU A 77 -8.29 -5.25 10.58
CA LEU A 77 -7.27 -5.10 11.62
C LEU A 77 -7.84 -5.31 13.01
N ASN A 78 -9.02 -4.75 13.31
CA ASN A 78 -9.71 -4.96 14.58
C ASN A 78 -10.11 -6.43 14.80
N ALA A 79 -10.59 -7.10 13.75
CA ALA A 79 -10.93 -8.53 13.84
C ALA A 79 -9.70 -9.37 14.16
N PHE A 80 -8.57 -9.10 13.49
CA PHE A 80 -7.31 -9.80 13.73
C PHE A 80 -6.73 -9.51 15.11
N ALA A 81 -6.75 -8.24 15.55
CA ALA A 81 -6.24 -7.84 16.85
C ALA A 81 -7.04 -8.47 18.00
N ARG A 82 -8.39 -8.44 17.93
CA ARG A 82 -9.27 -9.00 18.97
C ARG A 82 -9.26 -10.52 19.03
N GLN A 83 -9.00 -11.21 17.91
CA GLN A 83 -8.86 -12.67 17.91
C GLN A 83 -7.63 -13.15 18.69
N ARG A 84 -6.67 -12.26 19.01
CA ARG A 84 -5.49 -12.60 19.82
C ARG A 84 -5.66 -12.41 21.33
N ASP A 85 -6.81 -11.91 21.79
CA ASP A 85 -7.09 -11.72 23.23
C ASP A 85 -7.54 -13.01 23.96
N PHE A 86 -7.52 -14.19 23.33
CA PHE A 86 -7.83 -15.48 23.97
C PHE A 86 -6.65 -16.11 24.73
N THR A 87 -5.86 -15.31 25.45
CA THR A 87 -4.89 -15.85 26.43
C THR A 87 -5.20 -15.31 27.82
N GLN A 88 -6.32 -15.76 28.37
CA GLN A 88 -6.50 -15.89 29.82
C GLN A 88 -7.33 -17.15 30.08
N ILE A 89 -6.65 -18.29 30.21
CA ILE A 89 -7.04 -19.44 31.04
C ILE A 89 -5.76 -19.92 31.71
#